data_AF-P37363-F1
#
_entry.id   AF-P37363-F1
#
_cell.length_a   1.000
_cell.length_b   1.000
_cell.length_c   1.000
_cell.angle_alpha   90.00
_cell.angle_beta   90.00
_cell.angle_gamma   90.00
#
_symmetry.space_group_name_H-M   'P 1'
#
loop_
_entity.id
_entity.type
_entity.pdbx_description
1 polymer ?
#
loop_
_entity_poly.entity_id
_entity_poly.type
_entity_poly.pdbx_seq_one_letter_code
_entity_poly.pdbx_strand_id
1 'polypeptide(L)'
;DVELKGKGGENEGFVGLKAQRNLYEDDRTSLSGTVKGQSQWKDPYPAQHAGMARLDGTRTLIENDRTKVTGSGFAQREVATGMRPHDSFGVGVEATHNIYKGKNGEVDVFGGVQRQWNTPDRHQARGGIRWRF
;
A
#
# COMPACT_ATOMS: atom_id res chain seq x y z
N ASP A 1 12.13 6.42 -7.98
CA ASP A 1 11.84 6.14 -9.40
C ASP A 1 11.35 7.39 -10.09
N VAL A 2 11.83 7.62 -11.31
CA VAL A 2 11.37 8.70 -12.20
C VAL A 2 10.97 8.06 -13.51
N GLU A 3 9.82 8.46 -14.05
CA GLU A 3 9.31 7.99 -15.33
C GLU A 3 9.10 9.21 -16.24
N LEU A 4 9.59 9.11 -17.47
CA LEU A 4 9.47 10.14 -18.49
C LEU A 4 8.97 9.50 -19.77
N LYS A 5 7.92 10.08 -20.35
CA LYS A 5 7.39 9.68 -21.66
C LYS A 5 7.07 10.94 -22.45
N GLY A 6 7.45 10.96 -23.71
CA GLY A 6 7.12 12.04 -24.64
C GLY A 6 6.85 11.46 -26.02
N LYS A 7 5.92 12.07 -26.76
CA LYS A 7 5.68 11.77 -28.17
C LYS A 7 6.05 12.99 -29.01
N GLY A 8 7.10 12.86 -29.82
CA GLY A 8 7.46 13.88 -30.80
C GLY A 8 6.37 14.01 -31.87
N GLY A 9 5.92 15.24 -32.14
CA GLY A 9 4.90 15.56 -33.15
C GLY A 9 3.56 16.01 -32.58
N GLU A 10 3.20 15.63 -31.35
CA GLU A 10 1.87 15.92 -30.77
C GLU A 10 1.89 16.88 -29.55
N ASN A 11 3.04 17.48 -29.21
CA ASN A 11 3.24 18.28 -27.98
C ASN A 11 2.61 17.61 -26.74
N GLU A 12 2.74 16.28 -26.67
CA GLU A 12 2.21 15.43 -25.60
C GLU A 12 3.38 14.89 -24.77
N GLY A 13 3.28 14.98 -23.46
CA GLY A 13 4.27 14.41 -22.56
C GLY A 13 3.77 14.14 -21.16
N PHE A 14 4.58 13.35 -20.47
CA PHE A 14 4.32 12.85 -19.12
C PHE A 14 5.63 12.82 -18.34
N VAL A 15 5.58 13.32 -17.11
CA VAL A 15 6.62 13.13 -16.09
C VAL A 15 5.97 12.57 -14.84
N GLY A 16 6.57 11.52 -14.27
CA GLY A 16 6.17 10.90 -13.03
C GLY A 16 7.37 10.75 -12.09
N LEU A 17 7.14 10.95 -10.80
CA LEU A 17 8.09 10.69 -9.73
C LEU A 17 7.41 9.82 -8.67
N LYS A 18 8.17 8.87 -8.14
CA LYS A 18 7.81 8.06 -6.98
C LYS A 18 9.01 7.98 -6.05
N ALA A 19 8.81 8.36 -4.80
CA ALA A 19 9.76 8.17 -3.71
C ALA A 19 9.11 7.31 -2.64
N GLN A 20 9.86 6.36 -2.08
CA GLN A 20 9.46 5.57 -0.94
C GLN A 20 10.61 5.55 0.06
N ARG A 21 10.28 5.65 1.35
CA ARG A 21 11.26 5.65 2.43
C ARG A 21 10.74 4.90 3.64
N ASN A 22 11.55 4.01 4.19
CA ASN A 22 11.34 3.48 5.53
C ASN A 22 11.66 4.60 6.54
N LEU A 23 10.65 5.00 7.31
CA LEU A 23 10.73 6.07 8.29
C LEU A 23 11.14 5.53 9.66
N TYR A 24 10.71 4.31 9.97
CA TYR A 24 11.03 3.60 11.21
C TYR A 24 10.88 2.09 10.99
N GLU A 25 11.77 1.31 11.60
CA GLU A 25 11.71 -0.14 11.57
C GLU A 25 12.37 -0.70 12.84
N ASP A 26 11.64 -1.55 13.56
CA ASP A 26 12.14 -2.41 14.63
C ASP A 26 11.59 -3.84 14.43
N ASP A 27 11.92 -4.76 15.34
CA ASP A 27 11.50 -6.17 15.23
C ASP A 27 9.97 -6.37 15.17
N ARG A 28 9.19 -5.39 15.62
CA ARG A 28 7.73 -5.50 15.73
C ARG A 28 6.98 -4.47 14.93
N THR A 29 7.61 -3.39 14.47
CA THR A 29 6.93 -2.20 13.97
C THR A 29 7.68 -1.68 12.76
N SER A 30 6.94 -1.41 11.69
CA SER A 30 7.48 -0.69 10.54
C SER A 30 6.58 0.49 10.20
N LEU A 31 7.21 1.57 9.76
CA LEU A 31 6.55 2.75 9.23
C LEU A 31 7.26 3.15 7.94
N SER A 32 6.51 3.28 6.86
CA SER A 32 7.02 3.72 5.57
C SER A 32 6.18 4.85 5.00
N GLY A 33 6.84 5.75 4.28
CA GLY A 33 6.20 6.83 3.55
C GLY A 33 6.40 6.65 2.05
N THR A 34 5.36 6.88 1.27
CA THR A 34 5.41 6.93 -0.19
C THR A 34 4.88 8.28 -0.66
N VAL A 35 5.59 8.92 -1.57
CA VAL A 35 5.12 10.10 -2.30
C VAL A 35 5.17 9.79 -3.78
N LYS A 36 4.09 10.11 -4.49
CA LYS A 36 4.02 10.08 -5.95
C LYS A 36 3.59 11.45 -6.45
N GLY A 37 4.13 11.86 -7.58
CA GLY A 37 3.72 13.04 -8.31
C GLY A 37 3.78 12.76 -9.80
N GLN A 38 2.85 13.28 -10.56
CA GLN A 38 2.88 13.19 -12.00
C GLN A 38 2.29 14.44 -12.64
N SER A 39 2.76 14.75 -13.83
CA SER A 39 2.28 15.82 -14.68
C SER A 39 2.15 15.28 -16.09
N GLN A 40 1.00 15.49 -16.71
CA GLN A 40 0.74 15.18 -18.11
C GLN A 40 0.29 16.45 -18.84
N TRP A 41 0.74 16.63 -20.08
CA TRP A 41 0.32 17.73 -20.93
C TRP A 41 0.04 17.22 -22.34
N LYS A 42 -0.93 17.86 -22.99
CA LYS A 42 -1.29 17.62 -24.38
C LYS A 42 -1.91 18.89 -24.93
N ASP A 43 -1.27 19.49 -25.93
CA ASP A 43 -1.79 20.69 -26.60
C ASP A 43 -3.18 20.42 -27.21
N PRO A 44 -4.18 21.33 -27.12
CA PRO A 44 -4.18 22.65 -26.47
C PRO A 44 -4.70 22.65 -25.02
N TYR A 45 -4.73 21.50 -24.36
CA TYR A 45 -5.29 21.37 -23.02
C TYR A 45 -4.28 21.80 -21.94
N PRO A 46 -4.76 22.44 -20.85
CA PRO A 46 -3.92 22.72 -19.69
C PRO A 46 -3.25 21.45 -19.14
N ALA A 47 -2.03 21.59 -18.65
CA ALA A 47 -1.33 20.51 -17.97
C ALA A 47 -2.16 20.01 -16.77
N GLN A 48 -2.23 18.69 -16.63
CA GLN A 48 -2.89 18.03 -15.50
C GLN A 48 -1.83 17.46 -14.58
N HIS A 49 -1.99 17.73 -13.29
CA HIS A 49 -1.10 17.27 -12.24
C HIS A 49 -1.87 16.35 -11.31
N ALA A 50 -1.20 15.30 -10.83
CA ALA A 50 -1.72 14.47 -9.76
C ALA A 50 -0.60 14.14 -8.78
N GLY A 51 -0.94 14.05 -7.50
CA GLY A 51 0.00 13.76 -6.43
C GLY A 51 -0.65 12.88 -5.38
N MET A 52 0.18 12.08 -4.72
CA MET A 52 -0.23 11.25 -3.61
C MET A 52 0.86 11.25 -2.54
N ALA A 53 0.46 11.35 -1.29
CA ALA A 53 1.30 11.07 -0.14
C ALA A 53 0.62 10.00 0.71
N ARG A 54 1.35 8.96 1.11
CA ARG A 54 0.85 7.85 1.89
C ARG A 54 1.84 7.48 2.99
N LEU A 55 1.30 7.22 4.18
CA LEU A 55 2.00 6.61 5.30
C LEU A 55 1.39 5.23 5.54
N ASP A 56 2.23 4.21 5.61
CA ASP A 56 1.85 2.83 5.91
C ASP A 56 2.58 2.39 7.18
N GLY A 57 1.84 1.84 8.14
CA GLY A 57 2.36 1.30 9.39
C GLY A 57 1.95 -0.14 9.60
N THR A 58 2.85 -0.97 10.12
CA THR A 58 2.52 -2.31 10.59
C THR A 58 3.05 -2.52 11.99
N ARG A 59 2.36 -3.34 12.80
CA ARG A 59 2.81 -3.72 14.13
C ARG A 59 2.43 -5.17 14.45
N THR A 60 3.41 -5.98 14.80
CA THR A 60 3.20 -7.30 15.40
C THR A 60 2.63 -7.12 16.81
N LEU A 61 1.39 -7.58 16.99
CA LEU A 61 0.61 -7.49 18.22
C LEU A 61 0.84 -8.72 19.11
N ILE A 62 0.91 -9.90 18.50
CA ILE A 62 1.15 -11.18 19.15
C ILE A 62 2.14 -11.96 18.30
N GLU A 63 3.14 -12.56 18.94
CA GLU A 63 4.07 -13.47 18.28
C GLU A 63 4.49 -14.57 19.26
N ASN A 64 4.24 -15.81 18.88
CA ASN A 64 4.74 -17.01 19.54
C ASN A 64 5.12 -18.05 18.47
N ASP A 65 5.59 -19.23 18.89
CA ASP A 65 6.12 -20.27 17.99
C ASP A 65 5.16 -20.70 16.87
N ARG A 66 3.85 -20.54 17.07
CA ARG A 66 2.82 -20.95 16.10
C ARG A 66 2.00 -19.81 15.55
N THR A 67 1.84 -18.73 16.29
CA THR A 67 0.85 -17.69 16.01
C THR A 67 1.51 -16.34 15.88
N LYS A 68 1.20 -15.65 14.79
CA LYS A 68 1.56 -14.25 14.58
C LYS A 68 0.32 -13.44 14.27
N VAL A 69 0.12 -12.35 15.01
CA VAL A 69 -0.94 -11.37 14.73
C VAL A 69 -0.30 -10.04 14.44
N THR A 70 -0.59 -9.48 13.27
CA THR A 70 -0.06 -8.20 12.80
C THR A 70 -1.22 -7.24 12.54
N GLY A 71 -1.17 -6.09 13.20
CA GLY A 71 -2.00 -4.94 12.85
C GLY A 71 -1.35 -4.14 11.73
N SER A 72 -2.16 -3.57 10.86
CA SER A 72 -1.73 -2.69 9.78
C SER A 72 -2.59 -1.42 9.75
N GLY A 73 -2.02 -0.32 9.30
CA GLY A 73 -2.76 0.91 9.08
C GLY A 73 -2.14 1.76 7.98
N PHE A 74 -2.95 2.61 7.37
CA PHE A 74 -2.47 3.61 6.43
C PHE A 74 -3.27 4.91 6.49
N ALA A 75 -2.61 5.99 6.08
CA ALA A 75 -3.21 7.30 5.81
C ALA A 75 -2.68 7.79 4.46
N GLN A 76 -3.56 8.22 3.58
CA GLN A 76 -3.23 8.63 2.22
C GLN A 76 -3.97 9.90 1.86
N ARG A 77 -3.28 10.85 1.24
CA ARG A 77 -3.84 12.04 0.62
C ARG A 77 -3.53 12.04 -0.86
N GLU A 78 -4.56 12.26 -1.67
CA GLU A 78 -4.46 12.44 -3.12
C GLU A 78 -4.89 13.86 -3.50
N VAL A 79 -4.19 14.44 -4.47
CA VAL A 79 -4.51 15.75 -5.05
C VAL A 79 -4.43 15.63 -6.57
N ALA A 80 -5.33 16.28 -7.29
CA ALA A 80 -5.26 16.34 -8.75
C ALA A 80 -5.88 17.63 -9.29
N THR A 81 -5.47 18.06 -10.48
CA THR A 81 -6.04 19.23 -11.15
C THR A 81 -7.56 19.11 -11.26
N GLY A 82 -8.29 20.09 -10.73
CA GLY A 82 -9.76 20.11 -10.75
C GLY A 82 -10.44 19.23 -9.69
N MET A 83 -9.69 18.53 -8.85
CA MET A 83 -10.23 17.69 -7.77
C MET A 83 -9.94 18.30 -6.41
N ARG A 84 -10.92 18.20 -5.49
CA ARG A 84 -10.66 18.47 -4.07
C ARG A 84 -9.70 17.40 -3.52
N PRO A 85 -8.81 17.75 -2.57
CA PRO A 85 -7.99 16.76 -1.90
C PRO A 85 -8.83 15.61 -1.36
N HIS A 86 -8.36 14.39 -1.58
CA HIS A 86 -9.05 13.16 -1.20
C HIS A 86 -8.20 12.42 -0.17
N ASP A 87 -8.70 12.35 1.05
CA ASP A 87 -8.04 11.69 2.17
C ASP A 87 -8.67 10.32 2.40
N SER A 88 -7.86 9.27 2.38
CA SER A 88 -8.28 7.90 2.68
C SER A 88 -7.43 7.30 3.79
N PHE A 89 -8.05 6.40 4.56
CA PHE A 89 -7.41 5.77 5.70
C PHE A 89 -7.82 4.31 5.73
N GLY A 90 -7.02 3.47 6.36
CA GLY A 90 -7.42 2.10 6.65
C GLY A 90 -6.70 1.52 7.83
N VAL A 91 -7.35 0.55 8.45
CA VAL A 91 -6.77 -0.27 9.52
C VAL A 91 -7.15 -1.71 9.28
N GLY A 92 -6.25 -2.62 9.62
CA GLY A 92 -6.46 -4.04 9.46
C GLY A 92 -5.74 -4.85 10.53
N VAL A 93 -6.12 -6.11 10.60
CA VAL A 93 -5.48 -7.12 11.42
C VAL A 93 -5.41 -8.41 10.63
N GLU A 94 -4.28 -9.09 10.70
CA GLU A 94 -4.07 -10.41 10.15
C GLU A 94 -3.49 -11.33 11.21
N ALA A 95 -4.03 -12.53 11.30
CA ALA A 95 -3.53 -13.62 12.10
C ALA A 95 -3.03 -14.73 11.17
N THR A 96 -1.83 -15.26 11.45
CA THR A 96 -1.30 -16.49 10.86
C THR A 96 -1.07 -17.49 11.99
N HIS A 97 -1.49 -18.74 11.80
CA HIS A 97 -1.31 -19.83 12.74
C HIS A 97 -0.74 -21.06 12.04
N ASN A 98 0.45 -21.51 12.45
CA ASN A 98 1.07 -22.75 11.99
C ASN A 98 0.35 -23.95 12.61
N ILE A 99 -0.32 -24.73 11.77
CA ILE A 99 -0.99 -25.97 12.17
C ILE A 99 0.02 -27.11 12.28
N TYR A 100 0.93 -27.20 11.30
CA TYR A 100 1.90 -28.27 11.22
C TYR A 100 3.26 -27.72 10.77
N LYS A 101 4.31 -28.20 11.44
CA LYS A 101 5.70 -27.94 11.08
C LYS A 101 6.45 -29.27 11.18
N GLY A 102 6.93 -29.77 10.04
CA GLY A 102 7.62 -31.05 9.97
C GLY A 102 8.68 -31.10 8.89
N LYS A 103 9.36 -32.24 8.77
CA LYS A 103 10.44 -32.44 7.79
C LYS A 103 10.00 -32.31 6.32
N ASN A 104 8.70 -32.43 6.06
CA ASN A 104 8.11 -32.44 4.72
C ASN A 104 7.33 -31.14 4.40
N GLY A 105 7.59 -30.08 5.17
CA GLY A 105 6.98 -28.76 4.96
C GLY A 105 6.20 -28.22 6.17
N GLU A 106 5.63 -27.04 5.97
CA GLU A 106 4.87 -26.27 6.94
C GLU A 106 3.47 -25.96 6.40
N VAL A 107 2.44 -26.15 7.23
CA VAL A 107 1.06 -25.78 6.93
C VAL A 107 0.63 -24.68 7.87
N ASP A 108 0.30 -23.54 7.31
CA ASP A 108 -0.21 -22.37 8.04
C ASP A 108 -1.61 -21.99 7.57
N VAL A 109 -2.44 -21.54 8.50
CA VAL A 109 -3.70 -20.85 8.19
C VAL A 109 -3.53 -19.38 8.45
N PHE A 110 -4.11 -18.57 7.58
CA PHE A 110 -4.12 -17.13 7.76
C PHE A 110 -5.54 -16.59 7.59
N GLY A 111 -5.82 -15.50 8.29
CA GLY A 111 -7.08 -14.80 8.23
C GLY A 111 -6.88 -13.35 8.64
N GLY A 112 -7.53 -12.43 7.93
CA GLY A 112 -7.41 -11.01 8.21
C GLY A 112 -8.58 -10.21 7.69
N VAL A 113 -8.78 -9.04 8.32
CA VAL A 113 -9.79 -8.07 7.95
C VAL A 113 -9.14 -6.69 7.87
N GLN A 114 -9.60 -5.89 6.93
CA GLN A 114 -9.19 -4.50 6.76
C GLN A 114 -10.43 -3.66 6.50
N ARG A 115 -10.54 -2.57 7.25
CA ARG A 115 -11.52 -1.52 7.02
C ARG A 115 -10.83 -0.33 6.40
N GLN A 116 -11.45 0.24 5.37
CA GLN A 116 -11.00 1.44 4.71
C GLN A 116 -12.09 2.50 4.77
N TRP A 117 -11.67 3.75 4.87
CA TRP A 117 -12.54 4.92 4.87
C TRP A 117 -12.17 5.82 3.70
N ASN A 118 -13.20 6.41 3.09
CA ASN A 118 -13.08 7.22 1.88
C ASN A 118 -12.43 6.45 0.72
N THR A 119 -12.76 5.17 0.59
CA THR A 119 -12.45 4.37 -0.60
C THR A 119 -13.72 3.63 -1.02
N PRO A 120 -13.83 3.21 -2.30
CA PRO A 120 -14.94 2.37 -2.74
C PRO A 120 -15.03 1.05 -1.95
N ASP A 121 -13.87 0.47 -1.63
CA ASP A 121 -13.76 -0.82 -0.95
C ASP A 121 -13.63 -0.66 0.57
N ARG A 122 -14.76 -0.40 1.23
CA ARG A 122 -14.79 -0.12 2.68
C ARG A 122 -14.36 -1.30 3.57
N HIS A 123 -14.57 -2.53 3.12
CA HIS A 123 -14.30 -3.74 3.89
C HIS A 123 -13.65 -4.80 3.01
N GLN A 124 -12.50 -5.28 3.44
CA GLN A 124 -11.78 -6.37 2.81
C GLN A 124 -11.52 -7.45 3.85
N ALA A 125 -11.79 -8.70 3.49
CA ALA A 125 -11.47 -9.86 4.30
C ALA A 125 -10.69 -10.85 3.45
N ARG A 126 -9.67 -11.47 4.03
CA ARG A 126 -8.88 -12.51 3.38
C ARG A 126 -8.66 -13.66 4.35
N GLY A 127 -8.59 -14.86 3.82
CA GLY A 127 -8.24 -16.03 4.60
C GLY A 127 -7.91 -17.20 3.70
N GLY A 128 -7.15 -18.14 4.23
CA GLY A 128 -6.74 -19.30 3.47
C GLY A 128 -5.80 -20.21 4.26
N ILE A 129 -5.43 -21.30 3.59
CA ILE A 129 -4.43 -22.25 4.03
C ILE A 129 -3.24 -22.11 3.09
N ARG A 130 -2.03 -22.07 3.64
CA ARG A 130 -0.79 -22.04 2.88
C ARG A 130 0.02 -23.27 3.26
N TRP A 131 0.48 -23.97 2.23
CA TRP A 131 1.42 -25.07 2.36
C TRP A 131 2.75 -24.65 1.75
N ARG A 132 3.82 -24.81 2.50
CA ARG A 132 5.20 -24.54 2.07
C ARG A 132 5.99 -25.84 2.17
N PHE A 133 6.70 -26.19 1.10
CA PHE A 133 7.58 -27.36 1.05
C PHE A 133 8.99 -26.99 1.51
#